data_AF-A0A380RWZ9-F1
#
_entry.id   AF-A0A380RWZ9-F1
#
_cell.length_a   1.000
_cell.length_b   1.000
_cell.length_c   1.000
_cell.angle_alpha   90.00
_cell.angle_beta   90.00
_cell.angle_gamma   90.00
#
_symmetry.space_group_name_H-M   'P 1'
#
loop_
_entity.id
_entity.type
_entity.pdbx_description
1 polymer ?
#
loop_
_entity_poly.entity_id
_entity_poly.type
_entity_poly.pdbx_seq_one_letter_code
_entity_poly.pdbx_strand_id
1 'polypeptide(L)'
;MPGCFFVCSFNHLEFLFIYPWKKPLVGKYGNEKSMLNYFFSILGTMRLSKIYFMCFLWGLILLEGCGSHYDYYQTTRNLDGVTVYKAYWPMADSFICVYAKTESLSVINFRGYEPKLEQIKQFYSVDSVVNVVSVSSKFEESKEPMSIRLILQYKDSLNRQDWYAHSIGKPFFLDIYGCRDFRCSNSTHVVVHNEDYSYSKALQKNEYIISKPKNSFRESRHGYDCDVTEEYFFHLDVDLEDLKIDVDVQKGEETCYERDYICYGFC
;
A
#
# COMPACT_ATOMS: atom_id res chain seq x y z
N MET A 1 -29.81 2.94 9.13
CA MET A 1 -28.97 3.84 9.94
C MET A 1 -29.78 4.21 11.17
N PRO A 2 -29.36 3.80 12.38
CA PRO A 2 -30.06 4.19 13.60
C PRO A 2 -29.69 5.63 13.91
N GLY A 3 -30.71 6.48 14.08
CA GLY A 3 -30.54 7.85 14.56
C GLY A 3 -30.46 7.86 16.08
N CYS A 4 -29.49 8.57 16.63
CA CYS A 4 -29.46 8.90 18.05
C CYS A 4 -30.19 10.22 18.27
N PHE A 5 -31.36 10.15 18.92
CA PHE A 5 -32.01 11.29 19.56
C PHE A 5 -31.53 11.36 21.00
N PHE A 6 -30.94 12.49 21.40
CA PHE A 6 -30.86 12.87 22.80
C PHE A 6 -31.94 13.89 23.10
N VAL A 7 -33.00 13.46 23.77
CA VAL A 7 -34.01 14.35 24.38
C VAL A 7 -33.62 14.54 25.84
N CYS A 8 -32.96 15.65 26.16
CA CYS A 8 -32.94 16.16 27.53
C CYS A 8 -34.15 17.08 27.71
N SER A 9 -35.26 16.51 28.18
CA SER A 9 -36.41 17.29 28.66
C SER A 9 -36.12 17.75 30.09
N PHE A 10 -35.81 19.03 30.27
CA PHE A 10 -36.02 19.73 31.54
C PHE A 10 -36.88 20.96 31.28
N ASN A 11 -37.97 21.04 32.05
CA ASN A 11 -39.02 22.05 31.94
C ASN A 11 -38.47 23.48 31.91
N HIS A 12 -38.98 24.26 30.96
CA HIS A 12 -38.90 25.72 30.84
C HIS A 12 -37.52 26.37 30.95
N LEU A 13 -36.79 26.47 29.83
CA LEU A 13 -36.03 27.70 29.49
C LEU A 13 -35.56 27.62 28.02
N GLU A 14 -36.16 28.42 27.15
CA GLU A 14 -35.63 28.67 25.80
C GLU A 14 -34.46 29.65 25.91
N PHE A 15 -33.24 29.21 25.57
CA PHE A 15 -32.13 30.13 25.27
C PHE A 15 -31.84 30.09 23.78
N LEU A 16 -32.27 31.15 23.09
CA LEU A 16 -31.93 31.43 21.71
C LEU A 16 -30.56 32.13 21.67
N PHE A 17 -29.49 31.39 21.38
CA PHE A 17 -28.19 32.01 21.08
C PHE A 17 -28.10 32.32 19.58
N ILE A 18 -28.46 33.56 19.21
CA ILE A 18 -28.11 34.11 17.90
C ILE A 18 -26.67 34.62 18.00
N TYR A 19 -25.73 33.93 17.35
CA TYR A 19 -24.40 34.50 17.09
C TYR A 19 -24.43 35.25 15.75
N PRO A 20 -24.30 36.58 15.71
CA PRO A 20 -23.98 37.27 14.47
C PRO A 20 -22.46 37.16 14.25
N TRP A 21 -22.03 36.24 13.39
CA TRP A 21 -20.71 36.34 12.79
C TRP A 21 -20.70 37.54 11.84
N LYS A 22 -20.18 38.68 12.30
CA LYS A 22 -19.69 39.74 11.42
C LYS A 22 -18.29 40.20 11.86
N LYS A 23 -17.33 39.77 11.03
CA LYS A 23 -15.94 40.21 10.83
C LYS A 23 -14.86 39.60 11.74
N PRO A 24 -13.73 39.16 11.14
CA PRO A 24 -12.54 38.78 11.90
C PRO A 24 -11.80 40.05 12.35
N LEU A 25 -11.54 40.16 13.64
CA LEU A 25 -10.56 41.12 14.16
C LEU A 25 -9.17 40.49 14.03
N VAL A 26 -8.50 40.84 12.94
CA VAL A 26 -7.03 40.80 12.87
C VAL A 26 -6.51 41.90 13.80
N GLY A 27 -5.84 41.53 14.89
CA GLY A 27 -5.20 42.53 15.77
C GLY A 27 -4.69 41.99 17.10
N LYS A 28 -3.39 41.65 17.12
CA LYS A 28 -2.48 41.60 18.29
C LYS A 28 -3.03 40.93 19.56
N TYR A 29 -2.80 39.62 19.67
CA TYR A 29 -2.77 38.94 20.96
C TYR A 29 -1.55 39.39 21.76
N GLY A 30 -1.80 40.25 22.75
CA GLY A 30 -0.83 40.69 23.73
C GLY A 30 -1.47 40.73 25.12
N ASN A 31 -2.02 39.60 25.57
CA ASN A 31 -2.15 39.16 26.98
C ASN A 31 -3.24 38.08 27.09
N GLU A 32 -2.84 36.81 27.21
CA GLU A 32 -3.75 35.70 27.58
C GLU A 32 -4.46 35.94 28.93
N LYS A 33 -3.88 36.76 29.82
CA LYS A 33 -4.51 37.18 31.08
C LYS A 33 -5.80 38.02 30.90
N SER A 34 -5.98 38.67 29.75
CA SER A 34 -7.13 39.55 29.51
C SER A 34 -8.42 38.76 29.27
N MET A 35 -8.35 37.64 28.54
CA MET A 35 -9.54 36.83 28.25
C MET A 35 -10.03 36.05 29.46
N LEU A 36 -9.12 35.49 30.26
CA LEU A 36 -9.45 34.79 31.50
C LEU A 36 -10.14 35.72 32.51
N ASN A 37 -9.64 36.95 32.68
CA ASN A 37 -10.26 37.93 33.59
C ASN A 37 -11.65 38.39 33.12
N TYR A 38 -11.87 38.50 31.80
CA TYR A 38 -13.19 38.82 31.26
C TYR A 38 -14.19 37.67 31.46
N PHE A 39 -13.72 36.42 31.32
CA PHE A 39 -14.53 35.22 31.59
C PHE A 39 -14.92 35.13 33.08
N PHE A 40 -13.98 35.38 34.00
CA PHE A 40 -14.28 35.37 35.44
C PHE A 40 -15.18 36.53 35.89
N SER A 41 -15.11 37.70 35.24
CA SER A 41 -16.02 38.82 35.51
C SER A 41 -17.47 38.50 35.15
N ILE A 42 -17.72 37.73 34.09
CA ILE A 42 -19.08 37.35 33.67
C ILE A 42 -19.63 36.24 34.60
N LEU A 43 -18.75 35.35 35.08
CA LEU A 43 -19.10 34.29 36.05
C LEU A 43 -19.47 34.83 37.44
N GLY A 44 -18.92 35.98 37.85
CA GLY A 44 -19.19 36.58 39.17
C GLY A 44 -20.63 37.10 39.36
N THR A 45 -21.36 37.38 38.27
CA THR A 45 -22.73 37.93 38.34
C THR A 45 -23.83 36.89 38.16
N MET A 46 -23.48 35.67 37.74
CA MET A 46 -24.47 34.61 37.57
C MET A 46 -24.48 33.73 38.83
N ARG A 47 -25.56 33.81 39.63
CA ARG A 47 -25.94 32.74 40.57
C ARG A 47 -26.38 31.48 39.80
N LEU A 48 -25.57 31.04 38.83
CA LEU A 48 -25.67 29.72 38.26
C LEU A 48 -25.33 28.77 39.41
N SER A 49 -26.27 27.89 39.75
CA SER A 49 -26.01 26.86 40.75
C SER A 49 -24.72 26.13 40.36
N LYS A 50 -23.92 25.72 41.36
CA LYS A 50 -22.65 24.98 41.12
C LYS A 50 -22.84 23.78 40.16
N ILE A 51 -24.06 23.26 40.07
CA ILE A 51 -24.47 22.17 39.17
C ILE A 51 -24.41 22.63 37.70
N TYR A 52 -24.93 23.80 37.34
CA TYR A 52 -24.89 24.28 35.95
C TYR A 52 -23.46 24.58 35.49
N PHE A 53 -22.62 25.12 36.37
CA PHE A 53 -21.21 25.33 36.05
C PHE A 53 -20.46 24.01 35.84
N MET A 54 -20.71 23.01 36.69
CA MET A 54 -20.18 21.66 36.50
C MET A 54 -20.68 21.04 35.19
N CYS A 55 -21.98 21.10 34.88
CA CYS A 55 -22.52 20.57 33.62
C CYS A 55 -21.95 21.28 32.39
N PHE A 56 -21.73 22.59 32.45
CA PHE A 56 -21.12 23.34 31.35
C PHE A 56 -19.63 23.00 31.18
N LEU A 57 -18.89 22.85 32.29
CA LEU A 57 -17.49 22.40 32.26
C LEU A 57 -17.38 20.97 31.71
N TRP A 58 -18.28 20.07 32.13
CA TRP A 58 -18.38 18.71 31.58
C TRP A 58 -18.74 18.72 30.10
N GLY A 59 -19.67 19.59 29.68
CA GLY A 59 -20.01 19.78 28.27
C GLY A 59 -18.82 20.28 27.44
N LEU A 60 -18.02 21.21 27.97
CA LEU A 60 -16.80 21.69 27.32
C LEU A 60 -15.73 20.61 27.24
N ILE A 61 -15.51 19.84 28.30
CA ILE A 61 -14.56 18.71 28.31
C ILE A 61 -14.98 17.63 27.29
N LEU A 62 -16.28 17.35 27.17
CA LEU A 62 -16.82 16.43 26.17
C LEU A 62 -16.70 16.97 24.74
N LEU A 63 -16.85 18.29 24.53
CA LEU A 63 -16.71 18.93 23.24
C LEU A 63 -15.25 19.07 22.79
N GLU A 64 -14.30 19.29 23.70
CA GLU A 64 -12.86 19.31 23.38
C GLU A 64 -12.28 17.90 23.13
N GLY A 65 -12.93 16.85 23.64
CA GLY A 65 -12.52 15.46 23.46
C GLY A 65 -12.73 14.88 22.05
N CYS A 66 -13.44 15.57 21.14
CA CYS A 66 -13.81 15.06 19.81
C CYS A 66 -13.31 15.92 18.62
N GLY A 67 -12.35 16.82 18.84
CA GLY A 67 -11.90 17.73 17.77
C GLY A 67 -10.46 18.20 17.87
N SER A 68 -9.62 17.51 18.63
CA SER A 68 -8.21 17.91 18.79
C SER A 68 -7.32 17.12 17.83
N HIS A 69 -6.13 17.66 17.54
CA HIS A 69 -5.06 17.07 16.72
C HIS A 69 -4.70 15.60 17.05
N TYR A 70 -5.21 15.06 18.16
CA TYR A 70 -5.07 13.68 18.61
C TYR A 70 -6.01 12.68 17.89
N ASP A 71 -6.94 13.15 17.05
CA ASP A 71 -7.84 12.28 16.27
C ASP A 71 -7.17 11.62 15.06
N TYR A 72 -5.96 12.06 14.68
CA TYR A 72 -5.27 11.58 13.49
C TYR A 72 -3.97 10.87 13.86
N TYR A 73 -3.76 9.70 13.26
CA TYR A 73 -2.51 8.95 13.36
C TYR A 73 -1.90 8.77 11.98
N GLN A 74 -0.57 8.73 11.93
CA GLN A 74 0.17 8.57 10.70
C GLN A 74 0.31 7.07 10.37
N THR A 75 -0.05 6.69 9.15
CA THR A 75 0.18 5.34 8.62
C THR A 75 1.16 5.41 7.46
N THR A 76 2.17 4.54 7.48
CA THR A 76 3.09 4.36 6.36
C THR A 76 2.83 3.01 5.71
N ARG A 77 2.70 3.00 4.38
CA ARG A 77 2.49 1.81 3.57
C ARG A 77 3.56 1.72 2.50
N ASN A 78 4.12 0.52 2.31
CA ASN A 78 5.04 0.27 1.21
C ASN A 78 4.26 0.25 -0.11
N LEU A 79 4.77 0.98 -1.10
CA LEU A 79 4.27 1.02 -2.49
C LEU A 79 5.08 0.08 -3.40
N ASP A 80 5.85 -0.82 -2.80
CA ASP A 80 6.66 -1.83 -3.46
C ASP A 80 5.80 -2.71 -4.36
N GLY A 81 6.13 -2.72 -5.65
CA GLY A 81 5.43 -3.51 -6.64
C GLY A 81 6.32 -3.85 -7.82
N VAL A 82 6.19 -5.08 -8.31
CA VAL A 82 6.77 -5.48 -9.59
C VAL A 82 5.63 -6.02 -10.44
N THR A 83 5.44 -5.42 -11.60
CA THR A 83 4.45 -5.88 -12.58
C THR A 83 5.18 -6.72 -13.62
N VAL A 84 4.93 -8.03 -13.61
CA VAL A 84 5.54 -8.96 -14.56
C VAL A 84 4.65 -9.09 -15.79
N TYR A 85 5.11 -8.57 -16.93
CA TYR A 85 4.43 -8.74 -18.21
C TYR A 85 4.78 -10.09 -18.84
N LYS A 86 6.05 -10.47 -18.72
CA LYS A 86 6.56 -11.70 -19.29
C LYS A 86 7.85 -12.13 -18.59
N ALA A 87 7.99 -13.42 -18.36
CA ALA A 87 9.20 -14.01 -17.85
C ALA A 87 9.40 -15.42 -18.40
N TYR A 88 10.65 -15.84 -18.54
CA TYR A 88 11.08 -17.19 -18.88
C TYR A 88 12.48 -17.41 -18.34
N TRP A 89 12.72 -18.57 -17.71
CA TRP A 89 14.07 -19.02 -17.35
C TRP A 89 14.19 -20.55 -17.47
N PRO A 90 15.39 -21.09 -17.78
CA PRO A 90 15.53 -22.47 -18.28
C PRO A 90 15.00 -23.58 -17.37
N MET A 91 15.06 -23.39 -16.05
CA MET A 91 14.62 -24.40 -15.08
C MET A 91 13.12 -24.37 -14.78
N ALA A 92 12.44 -23.25 -15.00
CA ALA A 92 11.04 -23.08 -14.62
C ALA A 92 10.13 -24.09 -15.32
N ASP A 93 10.36 -24.31 -16.61
CA ASP A 93 9.58 -25.25 -17.40
C ASP A 93 9.65 -26.69 -16.85
N SER A 94 10.84 -27.13 -16.44
CA SER A 94 11.03 -28.45 -15.83
C SER A 94 10.24 -28.57 -14.51
N PHE A 95 10.24 -27.53 -13.68
CA PHE A 95 9.45 -27.51 -12.44
C PHE A 95 7.95 -27.55 -12.72
N ILE A 96 7.47 -26.80 -13.71
CA ILE A 96 6.06 -26.80 -14.13
C ILE A 96 5.65 -28.20 -14.60
N CYS A 97 6.45 -28.85 -15.45
CA CYS A 97 6.17 -30.20 -15.94
C CYS A 97 6.09 -31.23 -14.81
N VAL A 98 7.01 -31.19 -13.85
CA VAL A 98 6.99 -32.10 -12.69
C VAL A 98 5.76 -31.83 -11.84
N TYR A 99 5.49 -30.57 -11.52
CA TYR A 99 4.34 -30.17 -10.71
C TYR A 99 3.01 -30.59 -11.36
N ALA A 100 2.83 -30.29 -12.65
CA ALA A 100 1.63 -30.65 -13.39
C ALA A 100 1.36 -32.16 -13.39
N LYS A 101 2.39 -32.99 -13.48
CA LYS A 101 2.25 -34.44 -13.39
C LYS A 101 1.89 -34.91 -11.99
N THR A 102 2.55 -34.38 -10.97
CA THR A 102 2.30 -34.73 -9.56
C THR A 102 0.87 -34.39 -9.15
N GLU A 103 0.41 -33.20 -9.52
CA GLU A 103 -0.94 -32.70 -9.21
C GLU A 103 -2.00 -33.14 -10.25
N SER A 104 -1.62 -33.97 -11.23
CA SER A 104 -2.51 -34.44 -12.30
C SER A 104 -3.26 -33.32 -13.05
N LEU A 105 -2.58 -32.20 -13.29
CA LEU A 105 -3.12 -31.05 -13.99
C LEU A 105 -3.24 -31.34 -15.50
N SER A 106 -4.44 -31.16 -16.04
CA SER A 106 -4.73 -31.39 -17.46
C SER A 106 -4.70 -30.11 -18.30
N VAL A 107 -4.97 -28.96 -17.67
CA VAL A 107 -5.10 -27.66 -18.35
C VAL A 107 -4.53 -26.58 -17.45
N ILE A 108 -3.70 -25.67 -17.99
CA ILE A 108 -3.00 -24.60 -17.28
C ILE A 108 -3.02 -23.32 -18.13
N ASN A 109 -3.35 -22.21 -17.49
CA ASN A 109 -3.19 -20.87 -18.02
C ASN A 109 -1.93 -20.22 -17.40
N PHE A 110 -1.10 -19.59 -18.21
CA PHE A 110 0.11 -18.89 -17.75
C PHE A 110 -0.10 -17.39 -17.76
N ARG A 111 0.17 -16.73 -16.64
CA ARG A 111 0.11 -15.27 -16.50
C ARG A 111 1.47 -14.71 -16.14
N GLY A 112 2.03 -13.86 -17.01
CA GLY A 112 3.37 -13.31 -16.84
C GLY A 112 4.50 -14.32 -17.03
N TYR A 113 4.21 -15.55 -17.49
CA TYR A 113 5.20 -16.58 -17.80
C TYR A 113 5.04 -17.09 -19.23
N GLU A 114 6.14 -17.25 -19.97
CA GLU A 114 6.17 -17.75 -21.36
C GLU A 114 6.93 -19.09 -21.42
N PRO A 115 6.23 -20.23 -21.36
CA PRO A 115 6.89 -21.54 -21.42
C PRO A 115 7.50 -21.78 -22.80
N LYS A 116 8.67 -22.44 -22.84
CA LYS A 116 9.35 -22.81 -24.09
C LYS A 116 9.40 -24.32 -24.35
N LEU A 117 9.36 -25.15 -23.30
CA LEU A 117 9.33 -26.60 -23.47
C LEU A 117 8.02 -27.04 -24.17
N GLU A 118 8.17 -27.76 -25.28
CA GLU A 118 7.03 -28.32 -26.05
C GLU A 118 6.11 -29.17 -25.17
N GLN A 119 6.67 -29.88 -24.19
CA GLN A 119 5.93 -30.70 -23.23
C GLN A 119 4.93 -29.88 -22.38
N ILE A 120 5.11 -28.58 -22.23
CA ILE A 120 4.16 -27.73 -21.50
C ILE A 120 2.97 -27.35 -22.36
N LYS A 121 3.17 -27.24 -23.69
CA LYS A 121 2.12 -26.83 -24.61
C LYS A 121 0.93 -27.77 -24.61
N GLN A 122 1.13 -29.05 -24.27
CA GLN A 122 0.02 -30.01 -24.12
C GLN A 122 -0.96 -29.65 -23.00
N PHE A 123 -0.52 -28.89 -21.99
CA PHE A 123 -1.37 -28.42 -20.89
C PHE A 123 -1.92 -27.01 -21.16
N TYR A 124 -1.46 -26.31 -22.19
CA TYR A 124 -1.74 -24.89 -22.36
C TYR A 124 -3.20 -24.61 -22.71
N SER A 125 -3.83 -23.68 -21.97
CA SER A 125 -5.12 -23.10 -22.34
C SER A 125 -5.19 -21.63 -21.94
N VAL A 126 -5.48 -20.79 -22.93
CA VAL A 126 -5.66 -19.34 -22.73
C VAL A 126 -6.95 -19.04 -21.94
N ASP A 127 -7.97 -19.89 -22.10
CA ASP A 127 -9.31 -19.66 -21.58
C ASP A 127 -9.54 -20.27 -20.18
N SER A 128 -8.64 -21.15 -19.73
CA SER A 128 -8.77 -21.73 -18.40
C SER A 128 -8.54 -20.67 -17.33
N VAL A 129 -9.54 -20.45 -16.49
CA VAL A 129 -9.39 -19.66 -15.25
C VAL A 129 -9.12 -20.54 -14.03
N VAL A 130 -9.30 -21.85 -14.20
CA VAL A 130 -9.28 -22.86 -13.13
C VAL A 130 -7.87 -23.06 -12.59
N ASN A 131 -6.91 -23.34 -13.46
CA ASN A 131 -5.54 -23.66 -13.08
C ASN A 131 -4.63 -22.57 -13.64
N VAL A 132 -4.16 -21.68 -12.78
CA VAL A 132 -3.33 -20.55 -13.21
C VAL A 132 -1.93 -20.70 -12.63
N VAL A 133 -0.92 -20.76 -13.50
CA VAL A 133 0.47 -20.57 -13.12
C VAL A 133 0.83 -19.11 -13.41
N SER A 134 1.40 -18.43 -12.42
CA SER A 134 1.77 -17.02 -12.53
C SER A 134 3.13 -16.74 -11.93
N VAL A 135 3.75 -15.64 -12.32
CA VAL A 135 4.98 -15.16 -11.69
C VAL A 135 4.59 -14.17 -10.60
N SER A 136 4.95 -14.50 -9.37
CA SER A 136 4.92 -13.59 -8.23
C SER A 136 6.31 -13.03 -7.98
N SER A 137 6.34 -11.86 -7.37
CA SER A 137 7.56 -11.07 -7.20
C SER A 137 7.60 -10.42 -5.83
N LYS A 138 8.77 -10.37 -5.22
CA LYS A 138 9.01 -9.71 -3.94
C LYS A 138 10.39 -9.05 -3.95
N PHE A 139 10.53 -7.89 -3.34
CA PHE A 139 11.85 -7.32 -3.06
C PHE A 139 12.53 -8.06 -1.91
N GLU A 140 13.82 -8.31 -2.07
CA GLU A 140 14.67 -8.79 -0.97
C GLU A 140 15.27 -7.59 -0.23
N GLU A 141 15.47 -7.76 1.07
CA GLU A 141 16.08 -6.74 1.93
C GLU A 141 17.60 -6.70 1.69
N SER A 142 18.00 -6.04 0.61
CA SER A 142 19.41 -5.79 0.26
C SER A 142 19.62 -4.32 -0.09
N LYS A 143 20.72 -3.74 0.41
CA LYS A 143 21.10 -2.36 0.11
C LYS A 143 21.75 -2.23 -1.29
N GLU A 144 22.57 -3.21 -1.67
CA GLU A 144 23.15 -3.35 -3.00
C GLU A 144 23.58 -4.83 -3.16
N PRO A 145 23.10 -5.55 -4.19
CA PRO A 145 22.24 -5.09 -5.28
C PRO A 145 20.78 -4.85 -4.85
N MET A 146 20.04 -4.11 -5.68
CA MET A 146 18.58 -4.11 -5.62
C MET A 146 18.10 -5.46 -6.14
N SER A 147 17.58 -6.31 -5.25
CA SER A 147 17.25 -7.69 -5.57
C SER A 147 15.73 -7.92 -5.60
N ILE A 148 15.26 -8.51 -6.70
CA ILE A 148 13.87 -8.89 -6.91
C ILE A 148 13.80 -10.41 -7.01
N ARG A 149 13.12 -11.03 -6.06
CA ARG A 149 12.80 -12.45 -6.08
C ARG A 149 11.54 -12.70 -6.89
N LEU A 150 11.65 -13.51 -7.92
CA LEU A 150 10.57 -14.06 -8.74
C LEU A 150 10.29 -15.51 -8.34
N ILE A 151 9.02 -15.88 -8.24
CA ILE A 151 8.56 -17.21 -7.84
C ILE A 151 7.41 -17.61 -8.75
N LEU A 152 7.44 -18.84 -9.29
CA LEU A 152 6.26 -19.41 -9.93
C LEU A 152 5.25 -19.81 -8.88
N GLN A 153 4.00 -19.40 -9.09
CA GLN A 153 2.89 -19.71 -8.20
C GLN A 153 1.76 -20.37 -8.98
N TYR A 154 1.19 -21.41 -8.39
CA TYR A 154 0.00 -22.09 -8.85
C TYR A 154 -1.21 -21.70 -8.00
N LYS A 155 -2.35 -21.47 -8.64
CA LYS A 155 -3.63 -21.29 -7.96
C LYS A 155 -4.71 -22.09 -8.68
N ASP A 156 -5.41 -22.92 -7.92
CA ASP A 156 -6.69 -23.53 -8.32
C ASP A 156 -7.83 -22.57 -7.94
N SER A 157 -8.49 -21.99 -8.93
CA SER A 157 -9.59 -21.05 -8.71
C SER A 157 -10.92 -21.73 -8.36
N LEU A 158 -11.06 -23.04 -8.57
CA LEU A 158 -12.27 -23.79 -8.21
C LEU A 158 -12.27 -24.17 -6.74
N ASN A 159 -11.09 -24.38 -6.15
CA ASN A 159 -10.97 -24.63 -4.74
C ASN A 159 -11.14 -23.33 -3.94
N ARG A 160 -12.40 -22.97 -3.64
CA ARG A 160 -12.75 -21.78 -2.85
C ARG A 160 -12.21 -21.79 -1.41
N GLN A 161 -11.74 -22.93 -0.93
CA GLN A 161 -11.10 -23.04 0.38
C GLN A 161 -9.60 -22.79 0.30
N ASP A 162 -9.02 -22.85 -0.89
CA ASP A 162 -7.61 -22.56 -1.13
C ASP A 162 -7.42 -21.07 -1.40
N TRP A 163 -7.23 -20.35 -0.30
CA TRP A 163 -6.98 -18.91 -0.33
C TRP A 163 -5.56 -18.58 -0.80
N TYR A 164 -4.66 -19.59 -0.85
CA TYR A 164 -3.24 -19.40 -1.04
C TYR A 164 -2.79 -19.88 -2.42
N ALA A 165 -1.72 -19.26 -2.93
CA ALA A 165 -1.05 -19.74 -4.12
C ALA A 165 0.14 -20.63 -3.70
N HIS A 166 0.27 -21.79 -4.33
CA HIS A 166 1.34 -22.74 -4.05
C HIS A 166 2.58 -22.39 -4.86
N SER A 167 3.75 -22.36 -4.22
CA SER A 167 4.99 -22.09 -4.94
C SER A 167 5.44 -23.32 -5.74
N ILE A 168 5.85 -23.10 -6.99
CA ILE A 168 6.40 -24.11 -7.88
C ILE A 168 7.91 -23.88 -8.03
N GLY A 169 8.69 -24.92 -7.74
CA GLY A 169 10.13 -24.90 -7.98
C GLY A 169 10.90 -23.94 -7.07
N LYS A 170 12.11 -23.57 -7.50
CA LYS A 170 12.99 -22.66 -6.76
C LYS A 170 12.79 -21.20 -7.20
N PRO A 171 12.96 -20.23 -6.28
CA PRO A 171 12.96 -18.82 -6.63
C PRO A 171 14.09 -18.46 -7.61
N PHE A 172 13.79 -17.47 -8.44
CA PHE A 172 14.71 -16.84 -9.36
C PHE A 172 14.92 -15.39 -8.93
N PHE A 173 16.14 -14.89 -8.94
CA PHE A 173 16.50 -13.57 -8.43
C PHE A 173 17.00 -12.72 -9.58
N LEU A 174 16.59 -11.45 -9.57
CA LEU A 174 17.07 -10.39 -10.44
C LEU A 174 17.81 -9.37 -9.57
N ASP A 175 19.13 -9.41 -9.62
CA ASP A 175 20.00 -8.53 -8.85
C ASP A 175 20.51 -7.41 -9.74
N ILE A 176 20.04 -6.18 -9.48
CA ILE A 176 20.36 -5.01 -10.28
C ILE A 176 21.41 -4.18 -9.52
N TYR A 177 22.62 -4.13 -10.07
CA TYR A 177 23.74 -3.41 -9.47
C TYR A 177 23.85 -1.98 -10.01
N GLY A 178 24.28 -1.03 -9.18
CA GLY A 178 24.45 0.37 -9.58
C GLY A 178 23.15 1.17 -9.70
N CYS A 179 22.03 0.63 -9.21
CA CYS A 179 20.76 1.33 -9.14
C CYS A 179 20.82 2.43 -8.06
N ARG A 180 21.15 3.67 -8.43
CA ARG A 180 21.39 4.78 -7.48
C ARG A 180 20.50 5.99 -7.71
N ASP A 181 19.64 5.91 -8.71
CA ASP A 181 18.72 6.96 -9.12
C ASP A 181 17.32 6.37 -9.29
N PHE A 182 16.31 7.24 -9.21
CA PHE A 182 14.90 6.84 -9.32
C PHE A 182 14.60 5.96 -10.54
N ARG A 183 15.26 6.20 -11.69
CA ARG A 183 15.04 5.45 -12.93
C ARG A 183 16.00 4.29 -13.12
N CYS A 184 16.87 4.02 -12.15
CA CYS A 184 17.91 3.00 -12.25
C CYS A 184 18.79 3.13 -13.51
N SER A 185 18.93 4.34 -14.06
CA SER A 185 19.62 4.60 -15.33
C SER A 185 21.11 4.30 -15.23
N ASN A 186 21.66 4.43 -14.02
CA ASN A 186 23.07 4.18 -13.71
C ASN A 186 23.40 2.73 -13.38
N SER A 187 22.47 1.78 -13.61
CA SER A 187 22.78 0.35 -13.42
C SER A 187 24.08 -0.01 -14.13
N THR A 188 24.84 -0.99 -13.64
CA THR A 188 26.11 -1.39 -14.26
C THR A 188 26.01 -2.75 -14.92
N HIS A 189 25.31 -3.67 -14.26
CA HIS A 189 25.02 -5.01 -14.73
C HIS A 189 23.79 -5.55 -13.99
N VAL A 190 23.19 -6.59 -14.55
CA VAL A 190 22.12 -7.35 -13.89
C VAL A 190 22.63 -8.77 -13.71
N VAL A 191 22.59 -9.31 -12.50
CA VAL A 191 22.87 -10.73 -12.25
C VAL A 191 21.54 -11.43 -12.09
N VAL A 192 21.33 -12.50 -12.83
CA VAL A 192 20.20 -13.38 -12.63
C VAL A 192 20.67 -14.70 -12.09
N HIS A 193 20.01 -15.23 -11.07
CA HIS A 193 20.39 -16.50 -10.47
C HIS A 193 19.21 -17.20 -9.80
N ASN A 194 19.37 -18.47 -9.46
CA ASN A 194 18.44 -19.15 -8.55
C ASN A 194 18.98 -19.15 -7.12
N GLU A 195 18.14 -19.56 -6.17
CA GLU A 195 18.44 -19.54 -4.74
C GLU A 195 19.77 -20.23 -4.35
N ASP A 196 20.14 -21.33 -5.01
CA ASP A 196 21.36 -22.08 -4.72
C ASP A 196 22.53 -21.78 -5.68
N TYR A 197 22.38 -20.79 -6.56
CA TYR A 197 23.36 -20.39 -7.58
C TYR A 197 23.77 -21.51 -8.55
N SER A 198 23.04 -22.63 -8.63
CA SER A 198 23.28 -23.66 -9.65
C SER A 198 23.01 -23.16 -11.07
N TYR A 199 22.25 -22.07 -11.20
CA TYR A 199 22.19 -21.22 -12.38
C TYR A 199 22.52 -19.79 -11.97
N SER A 200 23.48 -19.19 -12.65
CA SER A 200 23.79 -17.76 -12.51
C SER A 200 24.29 -17.22 -13.85
N LYS A 201 23.85 -16.02 -14.21
CA LYS A 201 24.27 -15.32 -15.43
C LYS A 201 24.37 -13.83 -15.13
N ALA A 202 25.54 -13.25 -15.41
CA ALA A 202 25.75 -11.81 -15.37
C ALA A 202 25.47 -11.22 -16.76
N LEU A 203 24.46 -10.36 -16.84
CA LEU A 203 24.04 -9.66 -18.05
C LEU A 203 24.80 -8.34 -18.18
N GLN A 204 25.42 -8.15 -19.34
CA GLN A 204 26.08 -6.92 -19.73
C GLN A 204 25.06 -5.88 -20.23
N LYS A 205 25.46 -4.62 -20.29
CA LYS A 205 24.61 -3.47 -20.66
C LYS A 205 23.88 -3.58 -22.01
N ASN A 206 24.41 -4.37 -22.94
CA ASN A 206 23.81 -4.61 -24.24
C ASN A 206 22.83 -5.80 -24.25
N GLU A 207 22.73 -6.54 -23.15
CA GLU A 207 21.85 -7.71 -22.98
C GLU A 207 20.58 -7.39 -22.19
N TYR A 208 20.46 -6.17 -21.67
CA TYR A 208 19.27 -5.69 -20.97
C TYR A 208 19.03 -4.20 -21.25
N ILE A 209 17.78 -3.78 -21.13
CA ILE A 209 17.37 -2.40 -21.31
C ILE A 209 16.68 -1.93 -20.03
N ILE A 210 17.13 -0.80 -19.49
CA ILE A 210 16.37 -0.05 -18.48
C ILE A 210 15.75 1.17 -19.13
N SER A 211 14.43 1.32 -18.99
CA SER A 211 13.69 2.41 -19.61
C SER A 211 12.56 2.91 -18.71
N LYS A 212 11.71 3.80 -19.24
CA LYS A 212 10.55 4.31 -18.51
C LYS A 212 9.49 3.19 -18.38
N PRO A 213 8.85 3.04 -17.20
CA PRO A 213 7.75 2.10 -17.01
C PRO A 213 6.62 2.25 -18.02
N LYS A 214 5.94 1.15 -18.32
CA LYS A 214 4.77 1.13 -19.22
C LYS A 214 3.55 1.78 -18.57
N ASN A 215 3.43 1.68 -17.25
CA ASN A 215 2.37 2.28 -16.45
C ASN A 215 2.83 3.52 -15.67
N SER A 216 1.89 4.21 -15.01
CA SER A 216 2.20 5.26 -14.03
C SER A 216 2.53 4.68 -12.65
N PHE A 217 3.25 5.47 -11.84
CA PHE A 217 3.52 5.11 -10.45
C PHE A 217 2.18 4.95 -9.71
N ARG A 218 2.03 3.86 -8.97
CA ARG A 218 0.80 3.54 -8.24
C ARG A 218 0.88 4.08 -6.82
N GLU A 219 -0.14 4.84 -6.46
CA GLU A 219 -0.34 5.39 -5.12
C GLU A 219 -1.67 4.86 -4.57
N SER A 220 -1.80 4.73 -3.25
CA SER A 220 -3.03 4.26 -2.61
C SER A 220 -3.91 5.44 -2.18
N ARG A 221 -3.28 6.54 -1.75
CA ARG A 221 -3.87 7.74 -1.16
C ARG A 221 -4.98 7.42 -0.15
N HIS A 222 -4.71 6.50 0.76
CA HIS A 222 -5.69 6.08 1.76
C HIS A 222 -5.57 6.93 3.03
N GLY A 223 -6.28 8.04 3.08
CA GLY A 223 -6.30 8.95 4.23
C GLY A 223 -6.34 10.42 3.80
N TYR A 224 -5.80 11.30 4.64
CA TYR A 224 -5.65 12.73 4.42
C TYR A 224 -4.18 13.11 4.41
N ASP A 225 -3.84 14.21 3.71
CA ASP A 225 -2.49 14.78 3.65
C ASP A 225 -1.41 13.70 3.46
N CYS A 226 -1.52 12.96 2.35
CA CYS A 226 -0.61 11.89 2.01
C CYS A 226 0.66 12.44 1.34
N ASP A 227 1.81 12.10 1.89
CA ASP A 227 3.12 12.31 1.30
C ASP A 227 3.62 11.00 0.67
N VAL A 228 4.13 11.09 -0.55
CA VAL A 228 4.65 9.93 -1.30
C VAL A 228 6.15 10.09 -1.50
N THR A 229 6.91 9.10 -1.05
CA THR A 229 8.34 8.98 -1.30
C THR A 229 8.56 7.96 -2.41
N GLU A 230 8.98 8.43 -3.58
CA GLU A 230 9.28 7.57 -4.73
C GLU A 230 10.77 7.19 -4.73
N GLU A 231 11.10 5.92 -4.42
CA GLU A 231 12.49 5.45 -4.39
C GLU A 231 12.97 4.97 -5.76
N TYR A 232 12.22 4.07 -6.41
CA TYR A 232 12.54 3.52 -7.72
C TYR A 232 11.30 3.37 -8.60
N PHE A 233 11.44 3.70 -9.89
CA PHE A 233 10.41 3.48 -10.90
C PHE A 233 11.01 3.34 -12.30
N PHE A 234 11.15 2.10 -12.76
CA PHE A 234 11.78 1.80 -14.05
C PHE A 234 11.24 0.51 -14.68
N HIS A 235 11.45 0.39 -15.98
CA HIS A 235 11.18 -0.81 -16.76
C HIS A 235 12.49 -1.58 -16.96
N LEU A 236 12.49 -2.89 -16.72
CA LEU A 236 13.60 -3.78 -17.09
C LEU A 236 13.12 -4.77 -18.15
N ASP A 237 13.83 -4.79 -19.27
CA ASP A 237 13.61 -5.70 -20.39
C ASP A 237 14.88 -6.49 -20.71
N VAL A 238 14.75 -7.81 -20.82
CA VAL A 238 15.76 -8.78 -21.21
C VAL A 238 15.09 -9.74 -22.18
N ASP A 239 15.54 -9.77 -23.43
CA ASP A 239 15.02 -10.68 -24.45
C ASP A 239 16.16 -11.50 -25.06
N LEU A 240 16.53 -12.56 -24.37
CA LEU A 240 17.52 -13.56 -24.80
C LEU A 240 16.83 -14.88 -25.14
N GLU A 241 17.50 -15.70 -25.94
CA GLU A 241 16.99 -17.02 -26.31
C GLU A 241 16.80 -17.94 -25.09
N ASP A 242 17.63 -17.80 -24.06
CA ASP A 242 17.63 -18.61 -22.84
C ASP A 242 17.01 -17.91 -21.63
N LEU A 243 16.62 -16.64 -21.74
CA LEU A 243 16.11 -15.83 -20.63
C LEU A 243 15.23 -14.71 -21.17
N LYS A 244 14.00 -14.58 -20.67
CA LYS A 244 13.15 -13.42 -20.96
C LYS A 244 12.67 -12.80 -19.66
N ILE A 245 12.77 -11.49 -19.52
CA ILE A 245 12.27 -10.74 -18.36
C ILE A 245 11.73 -9.40 -18.88
N ASP A 246 10.45 -9.14 -18.65
CA ASP A 246 9.78 -7.88 -19.02
C ASP A 246 8.96 -7.45 -17.80
N VAL A 247 9.50 -6.49 -17.04
CA VAL A 247 8.96 -6.08 -15.73
C VAL A 247 8.97 -4.57 -15.55
N ASP A 248 7.87 -4.03 -15.00
CA ASP A 248 7.90 -2.69 -14.37
C ASP A 248 8.21 -2.87 -12.88
N VAL A 249 9.18 -2.10 -12.39
CA VAL A 249 9.65 -2.12 -11.01
C VAL A 249 9.28 -0.79 -10.35
N GLN A 250 8.62 -0.87 -9.21
CA GLN A 250 8.24 0.26 -8.37
C GLN A 250 8.65 -0.02 -6.92
N LYS A 251 9.27 0.96 -6.28
CA LYS A 251 9.58 0.94 -4.85
C LYS A 251 9.39 2.33 -4.27
N GLY A 252 8.81 2.39 -3.08
CA GLY A 252 8.55 3.64 -2.40
C GLY A 252 7.61 3.43 -1.22
N GLU A 253 7.25 4.52 -0.58
CA GLU A 253 6.34 4.53 0.56
C GLU A 253 5.33 5.67 0.42
N GLU A 254 4.14 5.43 0.95
CA GLU A 254 3.11 6.44 1.12
C GLU A 254 2.86 6.59 2.60
N THR A 255 2.89 7.83 3.08
CA THR A 255 2.57 8.16 4.44
C THR A 255 1.37 9.10 4.48
N CYS A 256 0.26 8.64 5.07
CA CYS A 256 -0.98 9.39 5.18
C CYS A 256 -1.38 9.59 6.65
N TYR A 257 -2.22 10.58 6.90
CA TYR A 257 -2.95 10.70 8.16
C TYR A 257 -4.31 9.99 8.05
N GLU A 258 -4.56 9.06 8.96
CA GLU A 258 -5.85 8.37 9.12
C GLU A 258 -6.53 8.85 10.40
N ARG A 259 -7.87 8.84 10.42
CA ARG A 259 -8.64 9.22 11.61
C ARG A 259 -8.89 8.00 12.48
N ASP A 260 -8.73 8.14 13.79
CA ASP A 260 -9.02 7.06 14.74
C ASP A 260 -10.50 6.66 14.69
N TYR A 261 -10.76 5.36 14.50
CA TYR A 261 -12.09 4.78 14.46
C TYR A 261 -12.84 4.91 15.80
N ILE A 262 -12.12 5.10 16.92
CA ILE A 262 -12.73 5.23 18.26
C ILE A 262 -13.63 6.48 18.34
N CYS A 263 -13.34 7.54 17.58
CA CYS A 263 -14.18 8.75 17.56
C CYS A 263 -15.49 8.59 16.76
N TYR A 264 -15.65 7.55 15.93
CA TYR A 264 -16.91 7.27 15.23
C TYR A 264 -17.99 6.66 16.13
N GLY A 265 -17.60 6.05 17.26
CA GLY A 265 -18.54 5.33 18.14
C GLY A 265 -19.20 6.18 19.22
N PHE A 266 -18.74 7.41 19.43
CA PHE A 266 -19.15 8.27 20.55
C PHE A 266 -19.69 9.66 20.13
N CYS A 267 -19.89 9.90 18.82
CA CYS A 267 -20.57 11.09 18.30
C CYS A 267 -22.07 10.84 18.08
#